data_AF-A0A432KGR7-F1
#
_entry.id   AF-A0A432KGR7-F1
#
_cell.length_a   1.000
_cell.length_b   1.000
_cell.length_c   1.000
_cell.angle_alpha   90.00
_cell.angle_beta   90.00
_cell.angle_gamma   90.00
#
_symmetry.space_group_name_H-M   'P 1'
#
loop_
_entity.id
_entity.type
_entity.pdbx_description
1 polymer ?
#
loop_
_entity_poly.entity_id
_entity_poly.type
_entity_poly.pdbx_seq_one_letter_code
_entity_poly.pdbx_strand_id
1 'polypeptide(L)'
;MNNNKELDLKSLLQGYLKHWKWFAFSGVICVALAVLYLRYSVPEYSATAKIQILEESSGTSELSVLDDLNIFSSGKTQMEDEIELINARDNFVRIVKDLGLNVRFFLLGNIKDAEIYNRKELPLSINFLSNDSIISNSKSSFFVKIYSETSFGFRQKEDNPEKRIGFGEKFNTEIGDIIITPNENVSSFKNRDVRIAISPVNDLADYYRKKVIIKANDTKFSNVINLSLEDPIESRAVDIINSLININNSNAVSDKKAIADRTTKFINDRIAEIY
;
A
#
# COMPACT_ATOMS: atom_id res chain seq x y z
N MET A 1 -36.22 -38.86 -40.73
CA MET A 1 -36.48 -37.48 -41.20
C MET A 1 -35.79 -36.53 -40.24
N ASN A 2 -34.78 -35.83 -40.73
CA ASN A 2 -33.92 -34.92 -39.97
C ASN A 2 -34.73 -33.77 -39.37
N ASN A 3 -34.81 -33.70 -38.04
CA ASN A 3 -35.25 -32.52 -37.32
C ASN A 3 -34.09 -31.52 -37.25
N ASN A 4 -33.78 -30.87 -38.38
CA ASN A 4 -33.06 -29.60 -38.33
C ASN A 4 -34.05 -28.55 -37.80
N LYS A 5 -34.04 -28.34 -36.49
CA LYS A 5 -34.50 -27.07 -35.90
C LYS A 5 -33.49 -26.01 -36.36
N GLU A 6 -33.59 -25.59 -37.61
CA GLU A 6 -33.05 -24.30 -38.02
C GLU A 6 -33.79 -23.28 -37.15
N LEU A 7 -33.07 -22.74 -36.16
CA LEU A 7 -33.55 -21.64 -35.36
C LEU A 7 -33.96 -20.54 -36.33
N ASP A 8 -35.25 -20.33 -36.50
CA ASP A 8 -35.81 -19.31 -37.38
C ASP A 8 -35.59 -17.95 -36.71
N LEU A 9 -34.34 -17.46 -36.81
CA LEU A 9 -33.85 -16.22 -36.21
C LEU A 9 -34.73 -15.04 -36.61
N LYS A 10 -35.36 -15.09 -37.79
CA LYS A 10 -36.22 -14.04 -38.33
C LYS A 10 -37.53 -13.90 -37.54
N SER A 11 -38.17 -15.01 -37.18
CA SER A 11 -39.42 -14.97 -36.39
C SER A 11 -39.18 -14.56 -34.94
N LEU A 12 -38.04 -14.95 -34.36
CA LEU A 12 -37.60 -14.47 -33.04
C LEU A 12 -37.34 -12.95 -33.05
N LEU A 13 -36.60 -12.43 -34.04
CA LEU A 13 -36.29 -11.00 -34.15
C LEU A 13 -37.53 -10.12 -34.31
N GLN A 14 -38.53 -10.54 -35.09
CA GLN A 14 -39.79 -9.80 -35.22
C GLN A 14 -40.58 -9.72 -33.90
N GLY A 15 -40.53 -10.76 -33.07
CA GLY A 15 -41.12 -10.75 -31.72
C GLY A 15 -40.49 -9.68 -30.81
N TYR A 16 -39.15 -9.56 -30.82
CA TYR A 16 -38.44 -8.55 -30.03
C TYR A 16 -38.63 -7.13 -30.56
N LEU A 17 -38.66 -6.95 -31.90
CA LEU A 17 -38.92 -5.64 -32.54
C LEU A 17 -40.32 -5.10 -32.24
N LYS A 18 -41.32 -5.96 -32.02
CA LYS A 18 -42.67 -5.53 -31.62
C LYS A 18 -42.70 -4.81 -30.26
N HIS A 19 -41.80 -5.19 -29.35
CA HIS A 19 -41.67 -4.60 -28.01
C HIS A 19 -40.43 -3.70 -27.87
N TRP A 20 -39.94 -3.12 -28.96
CA TRP A 20 -38.71 -2.33 -28.99
C TRP A 20 -38.64 -1.21 -27.93
N LYS A 21 -39.78 -0.62 -27.54
CA LYS A 21 -39.84 0.39 -26.46
C LYS A 21 -39.41 -0.15 -25.11
N TRP A 22 -39.81 -1.38 -24.75
CA TRP A 22 -39.38 -2.03 -23.51
C TRP A 22 -37.90 -2.41 -23.54
N PHE A 23 -37.41 -2.84 -24.71
CA PHE A 23 -36.00 -3.11 -24.91
C PHE A 23 -35.16 -1.82 -24.76
N ALA A 24 -35.57 -0.74 -25.43
CA ALA A 24 -34.94 0.57 -25.32
C ALA A 24 -34.97 1.10 -23.88
N PHE A 25 -36.10 0.96 -23.19
CA PHE A 25 -36.22 1.34 -21.77
C PHE A 25 -35.27 0.54 -20.87
N SER A 26 -35.16 -0.78 -21.07
CA SER A 26 -34.20 -1.61 -20.34
C SER A 26 -32.75 -1.20 -20.64
N GLY A 27 -32.45 -0.81 -21.89
CA GLY A 27 -31.14 -0.30 -22.29
C GLY A 27 -30.79 1.00 -21.55
N VAL A 28 -31.74 1.94 -21.48
CA VAL A 28 -31.57 3.20 -20.72
C VAL A 28 -31.35 2.91 -19.23
N ILE A 29 -32.11 1.98 -18.63
CA ILE A 29 -31.92 1.57 -17.24
C ILE A 29 -30.53 0.95 -17.03
N CYS A 30 -30.09 0.06 -17.92
CA CYS A 30 -28.79 -0.58 -17.83
C CYS A 30 -27.65 0.46 -17.91
N VAL A 31 -27.75 1.42 -18.83
CA VAL A 31 -26.79 2.53 -18.93
C VAL A 31 -26.83 3.41 -17.68
N ALA A 32 -28.01 3.73 -17.15
CA ALA A 32 -28.15 4.51 -15.93
C ALA A 32 -27.49 3.81 -14.73
N LEU A 33 -27.72 2.50 -14.58
CA LEU A 33 -27.08 1.68 -13.54
C LEU A 33 -25.57 1.59 -13.74
N ALA A 34 -25.08 1.46 -14.97
CA ALA A 34 -23.65 1.42 -15.28
C ALA A 34 -22.96 2.75 -14.93
N VAL A 35 -23.59 3.89 -15.27
CA VAL A 35 -23.07 5.23 -14.92
C VAL A 35 -23.07 5.45 -13.40
N LEU A 36 -24.14 5.03 -12.71
CA LEU A 36 -24.18 5.08 -11.24
C LEU A 36 -23.06 4.22 -10.64
N TYR A 37 -22.88 2.99 -11.13
CA TYR A 37 -21.82 2.10 -10.69
C TYR A 37 -20.43 2.72 -10.87
N LEU A 38 -20.12 3.23 -12.06
CA LEU A 38 -18.83 3.87 -12.35
C LEU A 38 -18.58 5.10 -11.50
N ARG A 39 -19.63 5.87 -11.17
CA ARG A 39 -19.50 7.08 -10.35
C ARG A 39 -19.22 6.77 -8.88
N TYR A 40 -19.65 5.61 -8.38
CA TYR A 40 -19.49 5.23 -6.97
C TYR A 40 -18.37 4.21 -6.72
N SER A 41 -17.85 3.56 -7.76
CA SER A 41 -16.72 2.65 -7.63
C SER A 41 -15.49 3.35 -7.06
N VAL A 42 -14.69 2.63 -6.26
CA VAL A 42 -13.39 3.12 -5.79
C VAL A 42 -12.41 3.02 -6.97
N PRO A 43 -11.70 4.11 -7.34
CA PRO A 43 -10.67 4.01 -8.36
C PRO A 43 -9.53 3.12 -7.84
N GLU A 44 -8.84 2.43 -8.73
CA GLU A 44 -7.72 1.56 -8.40
C GLU A 44 -6.56 1.87 -9.37
N TYR A 45 -5.41 2.23 -8.80
CA TYR A 45 -4.21 2.61 -9.53
C TYR A 45 -3.12 1.56 -9.29
N SER A 46 -2.37 1.22 -10.34
CA SER A 46 -1.29 0.23 -10.25
C SER A 46 0.08 0.92 -10.34
N ALA A 47 0.88 0.83 -9.28
CA ALA A 47 2.28 1.21 -9.29
C ALA A 47 3.13 -0.03 -9.63
N THR A 48 4.06 0.11 -10.58
CA THR A 48 4.93 -0.99 -11.02
C THR A 48 6.39 -0.58 -11.03
N ALA A 49 7.28 -1.50 -10.65
CA ALA A 49 8.72 -1.30 -10.70
C ALA A 49 9.44 -2.58 -11.11
N LYS A 50 10.67 -2.43 -11.61
CA LYS A 50 11.54 -3.54 -12.01
C LYS A 50 12.88 -3.39 -11.34
N ILE A 51 13.32 -4.43 -10.65
CA ILE A 51 14.64 -4.51 -10.01
C ILE A 51 15.46 -5.54 -10.78
N GLN A 52 16.67 -5.16 -11.20
CA GLN A 52 17.61 -6.09 -11.80
C GLN A 52 18.60 -6.57 -10.73
N ILE A 53 18.76 -7.88 -10.60
CA ILE A 53 19.78 -8.51 -9.75
C ILE A 53 21.07 -8.57 -10.55
N LEU A 54 22.15 -8.05 -9.96
CA LEU A 54 23.49 -8.16 -10.51
C LEU A 54 24.17 -9.40 -9.93
N GLU A 55 24.49 -10.37 -10.77
CA GLU A 55 25.30 -11.52 -10.38
C GLU A 55 26.76 -11.07 -10.21
N GLU A 56 27.32 -11.23 -9.01
CA GLU A 56 28.76 -11.17 -8.82
C GLU A 56 29.33 -12.51 -9.27
N SER A 57 30.03 -12.50 -10.41
CA SER A 57 30.85 -13.62 -10.86
C SER A 57 31.86 -13.97 -9.76
N SER A 58 31.58 -15.01 -8.98
CA SER A 58 32.54 -15.57 -8.05
C SER A 58 33.68 -16.17 -8.89
N GLY A 59 34.86 -15.57 -8.80
CA GLY A 59 36.06 -16.02 -9.51
C GLY A 59 36.52 -17.39 -9.03
N THR A 60 35.96 -18.45 -9.62
CA THR A 60 36.53 -19.81 -9.66
C THR A 60 36.02 -20.48 -10.94
N SER A 61 36.88 -20.49 -11.95
CA SER A 61 36.58 -20.75 -13.37
C SER A 61 36.23 -22.21 -13.73
N GLU A 62 36.12 -23.12 -12.76
CA GLU A 62 35.78 -24.53 -13.01
C GLU A 62 34.29 -24.82 -12.78
N LEU A 63 33.59 -24.03 -11.96
CA LEU A 63 32.16 -24.21 -11.69
C LEU A 63 31.26 -23.45 -12.69
N SER A 64 31.74 -22.33 -13.25
CA SER A 64 30.95 -21.55 -14.22
C SER A 64 30.74 -22.28 -15.55
N VAL A 65 31.63 -23.21 -15.92
CA VAL A 65 31.48 -24.07 -17.10
C VAL A 65 30.36 -25.10 -16.90
N LEU A 66 30.09 -25.48 -15.65
CA LEU A 66 28.99 -26.40 -15.29
C LEU A 66 27.65 -25.65 -15.21
N ASP A 67 27.65 -24.36 -14.86
CA ASP A 67 26.48 -23.48 -14.98
C ASP A 67 26.09 -23.27 -16.46
N ASP A 68 27.07 -23.07 -17.36
CA ASP A 68 26.85 -22.98 -18.82
C ASP A 68 26.27 -24.29 -19.43
N LEU A 69 26.57 -25.43 -18.81
CA LEU A 69 26.00 -26.74 -19.19
C LEU A 69 24.55 -26.92 -18.70
N ASN A 70 23.98 -25.95 -17.98
CA ASN A 70 22.58 -25.92 -17.55
C ASN A 70 22.18 -27.12 -16.65
N ILE A 71 23.18 -27.77 -16.03
CA ILE A 71 23.00 -28.96 -15.18
C ILE A 71 22.55 -28.57 -13.77
N PHE A 72 22.84 -27.34 -13.33
CA PHE A 72 22.41 -26.80 -12.05
C PHE A 72 21.57 -25.53 -12.25
N SER A 73 20.37 -25.49 -11.69
CA SER A 73 19.42 -24.36 -11.78
C SER A 73 19.77 -23.19 -10.85
N SER A 74 21.06 -22.89 -10.68
CA SER A 74 21.63 -21.98 -9.67
C SER A 74 21.04 -20.56 -9.73
N GLY A 75 20.78 -20.03 -10.92
CA GLY A 75 20.20 -18.68 -11.11
C GLY A 75 18.72 -18.55 -10.69
N LYS A 76 17.94 -19.63 -10.67
CA LYS A 76 16.54 -19.57 -10.18
C LYS A 76 16.52 -19.41 -8.67
N THR A 77 17.27 -20.26 -7.96
CA THR A 77 17.33 -20.26 -6.49
C THR A 77 17.72 -18.90 -5.93
N GLN A 78 18.68 -18.19 -6.54
CA GLN A 78 19.06 -16.85 -6.09
C GLN A 78 17.93 -15.81 -6.26
N MET A 79 17.12 -15.94 -7.31
CA MET A 79 15.98 -15.05 -7.54
C MET A 79 14.83 -15.37 -6.59
N GLU A 80 14.57 -16.64 -6.29
CA GLU A 80 13.58 -17.02 -5.28
C GLU A 80 13.98 -16.54 -3.87
N ASP A 81 15.25 -16.64 -3.51
CA ASP A 81 15.78 -16.13 -2.24
C ASP A 81 15.62 -14.61 -2.12
N GLU A 82 15.94 -13.85 -3.19
CA GLU A 82 15.76 -12.40 -3.22
C GLU A 82 14.28 -12.00 -3.14
N ILE A 83 13.39 -12.74 -3.81
CA ILE A 83 11.94 -12.53 -3.70
C ILE A 83 11.47 -12.74 -2.25
N GLU A 84 11.96 -13.78 -1.56
CA GLU A 84 11.63 -14.03 -0.16
C GLU A 84 12.17 -12.92 0.76
N LEU A 85 13.40 -12.47 0.52
CA LEU A 85 14.02 -11.37 1.28
C LEU A 85 13.25 -10.06 1.12
N ILE A 86 12.87 -9.70 -0.11
CA ILE A 86 12.04 -8.51 -0.37
C ILE A 86 10.66 -8.67 0.30
N ASN A 87 10.06 -9.86 0.22
CA ASN A 87 8.74 -10.15 0.81
C ASN A 87 8.76 -10.32 2.35
N ALA A 88 9.93 -10.19 2.99
CA ALA A 88 10.06 -10.32 4.42
C ALA A 88 9.14 -9.35 5.18
N ARG A 89 8.47 -9.86 6.20
CA ARG A 89 7.49 -9.11 6.99
C ARG A 89 8.08 -7.83 7.62
N ASP A 90 9.33 -7.89 8.04
CA ASP A 90 10.01 -6.77 8.69
C ASP A 90 10.19 -5.56 7.75
N ASN A 91 10.36 -5.80 6.44
CA ASN A 91 10.40 -4.73 5.45
C ASN A 91 9.08 -3.95 5.44
N PHE A 92 7.94 -4.65 5.42
CA PHE A 92 6.62 -4.01 5.43
C PHE A 92 6.31 -3.31 6.76
N VAL A 93 6.74 -3.86 7.90
CA VAL A 93 6.63 -3.19 9.20
C VAL A 93 7.40 -1.87 9.19
N ARG A 94 8.61 -1.87 8.63
CA ARG A 94 9.42 -0.66 8.47
C ARG A 94 8.75 0.35 7.53
N ILE A 95 8.24 -0.07 6.38
CA ILE A 95 7.52 0.81 5.44
C ILE A 95 6.32 1.49 6.10
N VAL A 96 5.49 0.72 6.82
CA VAL A 96 4.30 1.27 7.50
C VAL A 96 4.70 2.31 8.54
N LYS A 97 5.81 2.10 9.27
CA LYS A 97 6.32 3.05 10.26
C LYS A 97 6.94 4.29 9.61
N ASP A 98 7.84 4.11 8.64
CA ASP A 98 8.58 5.18 7.97
C ASP A 98 7.62 6.13 7.24
N LEU A 99 6.62 5.58 6.55
CA LEU A 99 5.59 6.37 5.86
C LEU A 99 4.48 6.86 6.81
N GLY A 100 4.34 6.27 7.99
CA GLY A 100 3.28 6.60 8.96
C GLY A 100 1.88 6.17 8.50
N LEU A 101 1.78 5.02 7.80
CA LEU A 101 0.50 4.53 7.23
C LEU A 101 -0.51 4.10 8.29
N ASN A 102 -0.08 3.98 9.55
CA ASN A 102 -0.92 3.58 10.68
C ASN A 102 -1.98 4.61 11.04
N VAL A 103 -1.76 5.89 10.73
CA VAL A 103 -2.72 6.98 10.99
C VAL A 103 -3.29 7.45 9.66
N ARG A 104 -4.58 7.22 9.45
CA ARG A 104 -5.28 7.56 8.21
C ARG A 104 -6.33 8.63 8.47
N PHE A 105 -6.43 9.59 7.56
CA PHE A 105 -7.36 10.71 7.64
C PHE A 105 -8.40 10.59 6.54
N PHE A 106 -9.67 10.66 6.94
CA PHE A 106 -10.81 10.58 6.04
C PHE A 106 -11.67 11.82 6.19
N LEU A 107 -11.88 12.54 5.11
CA LEU A 107 -12.87 13.60 5.04
C LEU A 107 -14.25 12.96 4.86
N LEU A 108 -15.16 13.18 5.81
CA LEU A 108 -16.51 12.64 5.69
C LEU A 108 -17.25 13.35 4.55
N GLY A 109 -17.81 12.54 3.67
CA GLY A 109 -18.71 12.98 2.61
C GLY A 109 -20.12 12.46 2.83
N ASN A 110 -21.10 13.03 2.14
CA ASN A 110 -22.50 12.58 2.26
C ASN A 110 -22.74 11.17 1.70
N ILE A 111 -21.85 10.70 0.82
CA ILE A 111 -22.01 9.43 0.09
C ILE A 111 -20.77 8.54 0.26
N LYS A 112 -19.57 9.13 0.22
CA LYS A 112 -18.30 8.41 0.33
C LYS A 112 -17.28 9.28 1.03
N ASP A 113 -16.52 8.66 1.91
CA ASP A 113 -15.37 9.27 2.56
C ASP A 113 -14.20 9.38 1.58
N ALA A 114 -13.56 10.54 1.56
CA ALA A 114 -12.32 10.75 0.82
C ALA A 114 -11.13 10.61 1.76
N GLU A 115 -10.21 9.69 1.46
CA GLU A 115 -8.97 9.57 2.22
C GLU A 115 -7.96 10.63 1.77
N ILE A 116 -7.36 11.33 2.72
CA ILE A 116 -6.29 12.31 2.48
C ILE A 116 -4.97 11.66 2.90
N TYR A 117 -4.10 11.40 1.93
CA TYR A 117 -2.79 10.77 2.16
C TYR A 117 -1.65 11.79 2.26
N ASN A 118 -1.65 12.80 1.39
CA ASN A 118 -0.55 13.76 1.32
C ASN A 118 -0.50 14.62 2.58
N ARG A 119 0.62 14.57 3.31
CA ARG A 119 0.81 15.29 4.58
C ARG A 119 0.63 16.80 4.44
N LYS A 120 0.93 17.38 3.28
CA LYS A 120 0.76 18.82 3.01
C LYS A 120 -0.71 19.24 2.88
N GLU A 121 -1.57 18.32 2.49
CA GLU A 121 -3.01 18.55 2.30
C GLU A 121 -3.81 18.27 3.57
N LEU A 122 -3.19 17.62 4.57
CA LEU A 122 -3.84 17.35 5.85
C LEU A 122 -4.18 18.66 6.57
N PRO A 123 -5.43 18.85 7.03
CA PRO A 123 -5.81 20.05 7.78
C PRO A 123 -5.23 20.07 9.20
N LEU A 124 -4.82 18.92 9.72
CA LEU A 124 -4.50 18.69 11.12
C LEU A 124 -3.26 17.80 11.24
N SER A 125 -2.46 18.04 12.27
CA SER A 125 -1.41 17.14 12.71
C SER A 125 -1.73 16.60 14.11
N ILE A 126 -1.37 15.33 14.35
CA ILE A 126 -1.66 14.63 15.60
C ILE A 126 -0.33 14.23 16.23
N ASN A 127 -0.12 14.68 17.46
CA ASN A 127 1.01 14.30 18.28
C ASN A 127 0.51 13.42 19.43
N PHE A 128 0.96 12.17 19.45
CA PHE A 128 0.66 11.24 20.53
C PHE A 128 1.66 11.47 21.67
N LEU A 129 1.18 11.63 22.90
CA LEU A 129 2.03 11.71 24.09
C LEU A 129 2.29 10.33 24.71
N SER A 130 1.61 9.31 24.20
CA SER A 130 1.73 7.92 24.66
C SER A 130 2.88 7.22 23.95
N ASN A 131 3.39 6.15 24.56
CA ASN A 131 4.52 5.40 24.01
C ASN A 131 4.18 4.82 22.62
N ASP A 132 5.13 4.89 21.67
CA ASP A 132 4.93 4.45 20.28
C ASP A 132 4.43 3.01 20.17
N SER A 133 4.86 2.13 21.09
CA SER A 133 4.42 0.74 21.13
C SER A 133 2.90 0.58 21.34
N ILE A 134 2.28 1.47 22.12
CA ILE A 134 0.83 1.44 22.39
C ILE A 134 0.10 1.87 21.12
N ILE A 135 0.53 2.98 20.51
CA ILE A 135 -0.07 3.50 19.28
C ILE A 135 0.05 2.47 18.15
N SER A 136 1.23 1.86 17.99
CA SER A 136 1.51 0.89 16.93
C SER A 136 0.71 -0.40 17.01
N ASN A 137 0.15 -0.75 18.17
CA ASN A 137 -0.68 -1.94 18.37
C ASN A 137 -2.16 -1.61 18.57
N SER A 138 -2.51 -0.33 18.64
CA SER A 138 -3.88 0.10 18.89
C SER A 138 -4.72 0.09 17.62
N LYS A 139 -6.01 -0.22 17.79
CA LYS A 139 -7.04 -0.05 16.77
C LYS A 139 -8.10 0.88 17.33
N SER A 140 -8.17 2.09 16.81
CA SER A 140 -9.12 3.11 17.29
C SER A 140 -9.49 4.06 16.16
N SER A 141 -10.64 4.70 16.28
CA SER A 141 -11.06 5.75 15.35
C SER A 141 -11.85 6.81 16.11
N PHE A 142 -11.66 8.06 15.74
CA PHE A 142 -12.39 9.19 16.30
C PHE A 142 -12.61 10.26 15.24
N PHE A 143 -13.48 11.22 15.55
CA PHE A 143 -13.93 12.25 14.63
C PHE A 143 -13.56 13.63 15.16
N VAL A 144 -13.11 14.49 14.25
CA VAL A 144 -12.73 15.87 14.51
C VAL A 144 -13.49 16.79 13.57
N LYS A 145 -14.27 17.70 14.14
CA LYS A 145 -14.97 18.76 13.42
C LYS A 145 -14.20 20.07 13.53
N ILE A 146 -13.79 20.64 12.41
CA ILE A 146 -13.01 21.89 12.43
C ILE A 146 -13.97 23.07 12.50
N TYR A 147 -13.95 23.87 13.58
CA TYR A 147 -14.79 25.08 13.65
C TYR A 147 -14.05 26.34 13.20
N SER A 148 -12.76 26.44 13.51
CA SER A 148 -11.93 27.60 13.25
C SER A 148 -10.45 27.21 13.30
N GLU A 149 -9.55 28.16 13.05
CA GLU A 149 -8.10 27.98 13.18
C GLU A 149 -7.62 27.75 14.62
N THR A 150 -8.48 27.97 15.62
CA THR A 150 -8.10 27.86 17.05
C THR A 150 -8.84 26.76 17.80
N SER A 151 -9.94 26.22 17.25
CA SER A 151 -10.76 25.24 17.97
C SER A 151 -11.39 24.20 17.06
N PHE A 152 -11.53 22.98 17.60
CA PHE A 152 -12.19 21.85 16.96
C PHE A 152 -13.16 21.15 17.93
N GLY A 153 -14.08 20.36 17.38
CA GLY A 153 -14.97 19.48 18.11
C GLY A 153 -14.44 18.05 18.03
N PHE A 154 -14.27 17.39 19.17
CA PHE A 154 -13.87 15.99 19.26
C PHE A 154 -15.08 15.11 19.54
N ARG A 155 -15.19 13.99 18.83
CA ARG A 155 -16.18 12.93 19.09
C ARG A 155 -15.52 11.55 19.00
N GLN A 156 -15.74 10.70 20.00
CA GLN A 156 -15.23 9.31 19.98
C GLN A 156 -15.97 8.45 18.94
N LYS A 157 -17.28 8.66 18.80
CA LYS A 157 -18.14 8.01 17.79
C LYS A 157 -18.93 9.07 17.05
N GLU A 158 -19.43 8.75 15.86
CA GLU A 158 -20.13 9.71 14.99
C GLU A 158 -21.31 10.38 15.69
N ASP A 159 -22.11 9.61 16.43
CA ASP A 159 -23.31 10.08 17.16
C ASP A 159 -23.04 10.67 18.55
N ASN A 160 -21.79 10.64 19.03
CA ASN A 160 -21.47 11.13 20.37
C ASN A 160 -21.55 12.67 20.44
N PRO A 161 -21.86 13.24 21.62
CA PRO A 161 -21.80 14.70 21.79
C PRO A 161 -20.38 15.22 21.53
N GLU A 162 -20.30 16.34 20.84
CA GLU A 162 -19.03 17.00 20.52
C GLU A 162 -18.46 17.74 21.72
N LYS A 163 -17.20 17.42 22.06
CA LYS A 163 -16.43 18.18 23.04
C LYS A 163 -15.60 19.21 22.31
N ARG A 164 -15.85 20.50 22.55
CA ARG A 164 -15.05 21.58 21.97
C ARG A 164 -13.71 21.70 22.71
N ILE A 165 -12.61 21.70 21.95
CA ILE A 165 -11.23 21.72 22.45
C ILE A 165 -10.43 22.75 21.63
N GLY A 166 -9.51 23.45 22.28
CA GLY A 166 -8.56 24.34 21.61
C GLY A 166 -7.44 23.56 20.94
N PHE A 167 -6.94 24.03 19.80
CA PHE A 167 -5.72 23.44 19.25
C PHE A 167 -4.52 23.63 20.17
N GLY A 168 -3.64 22.64 20.22
CA GLY A 168 -2.50 22.60 21.13
C GLY A 168 -2.85 22.16 22.55
N GLU A 169 -4.14 22.01 22.89
CA GLU A 169 -4.56 21.47 24.18
C GLU A 169 -4.45 19.94 24.21
N LYS A 170 -3.96 19.44 25.34
CA LYS A 170 -3.91 18.01 25.63
C LYS A 170 -5.30 17.49 25.99
N PHE A 171 -5.70 16.38 25.39
CA PHE A 171 -6.91 15.66 25.80
C PHE A 171 -6.73 14.15 25.74
N ASN A 172 -7.57 13.44 26.51
CA ASN A 172 -7.50 12.00 26.64
C ASN A 172 -8.39 11.29 25.62
N THR A 173 -7.87 10.19 25.07
CA THR A 173 -8.58 9.27 24.17
C THR A 173 -8.39 7.83 24.63
N GLU A 174 -9.11 6.89 24.01
CA GLU A 174 -8.97 5.44 24.29
C GLU A 174 -7.55 4.91 24.07
N ILE A 175 -6.74 5.60 23.27
CA ILE A 175 -5.34 5.24 22.97
C ILE A 175 -4.32 6.08 23.74
N GLY A 176 -4.80 6.86 24.72
CA GLY A 176 -4.01 7.72 25.59
C GLY A 176 -4.11 9.20 25.24
N ASP A 177 -3.17 9.97 25.75
CA ASP A 177 -3.20 11.43 25.61
C ASP A 177 -2.66 11.88 24.26
N ILE A 178 -3.39 12.79 23.62
CA ILE A 178 -3.04 13.35 22.30
C ILE A 178 -3.14 14.88 22.30
N ILE A 179 -2.38 15.50 21.39
CA ILE A 179 -2.44 16.92 21.06
C ILE A 179 -2.69 17.04 19.56
N ILE A 180 -3.67 17.86 19.19
CA ILE A 180 -3.96 18.17 17.79
C ILE A 180 -3.53 19.61 17.52
N THR A 181 -2.81 19.82 16.43
CA THR A 181 -2.38 21.15 15.96
C THR A 181 -2.90 21.41 14.54
N PRO A 182 -3.25 22.66 14.20
CA PRO A 182 -3.70 23.00 12.86
C PRO A 182 -2.52 23.02 11.90
N ASN A 183 -2.76 22.64 10.64
CA ASN A 183 -1.83 22.88 9.54
C ASN A 183 -2.27 24.13 8.74
N GLU A 184 -1.43 24.59 7.82
CA GLU A 184 -1.66 25.79 7.00
C GLU A 184 -3.03 25.78 6.28
N ASN A 185 -3.51 24.59 5.89
CA ASN A 185 -4.75 24.45 5.14
C ASN A 185 -6.01 24.29 6.01
N VAL A 186 -5.92 24.36 7.34
CA VAL A 186 -7.05 24.06 8.26
C VAL A 186 -8.31 24.88 7.93
N SER A 187 -8.15 26.12 7.50
CA SER A 187 -9.26 27.06 7.22
C SER A 187 -10.11 26.62 6.03
N SER A 188 -9.52 25.92 5.06
CA SER A 188 -10.23 25.33 3.91
C SER A 188 -11.16 24.19 4.30
N PHE A 189 -10.99 23.62 5.49
CA PHE A 189 -11.78 22.51 6.02
C PHE A 189 -12.75 22.94 7.12
N LYS A 190 -13.03 24.25 7.23
CA LYS A 190 -14.00 24.78 8.19
C LYS A 190 -15.37 24.10 8.03
N ASN A 191 -15.96 23.72 9.16
CA ASN A 191 -17.21 22.98 9.30
C ASN A 191 -17.23 21.59 8.62
N ARG A 192 -16.06 21.03 8.31
CA ARG A 192 -15.94 19.65 7.83
C ARG A 192 -15.60 18.70 8.97
N ASP A 193 -16.15 17.50 8.88
CA ASP A 193 -15.83 16.39 9.77
C ASP A 193 -14.70 15.56 9.16
N VAL A 194 -13.67 15.29 9.96
CA VAL A 194 -12.53 14.46 9.62
C VAL A 194 -12.50 13.26 10.56
N ARG A 195 -12.61 12.05 10.02
CA ARG A 195 -12.40 10.81 10.76
C ARG A 195 -10.93 10.45 10.71
N ILE A 196 -10.34 10.27 11.88
CA ILE A 196 -8.99 9.74 12.03
C ILE A 196 -9.11 8.28 12.45
N ALA A 197 -8.46 7.40 11.72
CA ALA A 197 -8.41 5.98 12.02
C ALA A 197 -6.96 5.57 12.27
N ILE A 198 -6.73 4.98 13.45
CA ILE A 198 -5.47 4.33 13.81
C ILE A 198 -5.64 2.83 13.65
N SER A 199 -4.73 2.22 12.90
CA SER A 199 -4.67 0.76 12.72
C SER A 199 -3.33 0.22 13.23
N PRO A 200 -3.31 -1.03 13.75
CA PRO A 200 -2.08 -1.66 14.17
C PRO A 200 -1.09 -1.76 13.00
N VAL A 201 0.17 -1.41 13.26
CA VAL A 201 1.26 -1.44 12.28
C VAL A 201 1.44 -2.85 11.74
N ASN A 202 1.36 -3.84 12.61
CA ASN A 202 1.50 -5.26 12.26
C ASN A 202 0.43 -5.71 11.26
N ASP A 203 -0.83 -5.35 11.50
CA ASP A 203 -1.95 -5.71 10.63
C ASP A 203 -1.82 -5.04 9.25
N LEU A 204 -1.42 -3.76 9.23
CA LEU A 204 -1.18 -3.04 7.98
C LEU A 204 0.01 -3.58 7.21
N ALA A 205 1.09 -3.97 7.90
CA ALA A 205 2.25 -4.58 7.26
C ALA A 205 1.86 -5.91 6.61
N ASP A 206 1.08 -6.74 7.30
CA ASP A 206 0.57 -8.00 6.75
C ASP A 206 -0.43 -7.77 5.61
N TYR A 207 -1.24 -6.71 5.67
CA TYR A 207 -2.13 -6.29 4.58
C TYR A 207 -1.32 -5.93 3.32
N TYR A 208 -0.34 -5.03 3.43
CA TYR A 208 0.45 -4.62 2.27
C TYR A 208 1.36 -5.73 1.75
N ARG A 209 1.94 -6.56 2.63
CA ARG A 209 2.72 -7.74 2.22
C ARG A 209 1.93 -8.67 1.31
N LYS A 210 0.66 -8.91 1.63
CA LYS A 210 -0.23 -9.76 0.81
C LYS A 210 -0.68 -9.07 -0.49
N LYS A 211 -0.71 -7.74 -0.49
CA LYS A 211 -1.21 -6.93 -1.60
C LYS A 211 -0.14 -6.63 -2.65
N VAL A 212 1.11 -6.49 -2.23
CA VAL A 212 2.25 -6.33 -3.14
C VAL A 212 2.51 -7.65 -3.83
N ILE A 213 2.52 -7.62 -5.16
CA ILE A 213 2.84 -8.76 -6.00
C ILE A 213 4.31 -8.65 -6.37
N ILE A 214 5.08 -9.69 -6.02
CA ILE A 214 6.51 -9.81 -6.29
C ILE A 214 6.70 -11.06 -7.14
N LYS A 215 7.18 -10.89 -8.37
CA LYS A 215 7.34 -12.00 -9.32
C LYS A 215 8.64 -11.87 -10.09
N ALA A 216 9.32 -13.00 -10.26
CA ALA A 216 10.33 -13.16 -11.29
C ALA A 216 9.75 -12.82 -12.67
N ASN A 217 10.56 -12.26 -13.56
CA ASN A 217 10.16 -12.02 -14.94
C ASN A 217 10.00 -13.35 -15.70
N ASP A 218 8.93 -13.47 -16.50
CA ASP A 218 8.54 -14.71 -17.19
C ASP A 218 9.51 -15.13 -18.31
N THR A 219 10.40 -14.23 -18.73
CA THR A 219 11.48 -14.55 -19.67
C THR A 219 12.53 -15.42 -18.97
N LYS A 220 12.73 -16.65 -19.48
CA LYS A 220 13.49 -17.77 -18.87
C LYS A 220 14.93 -17.50 -18.38
N PHE A 221 15.49 -16.31 -18.55
CA PHE A 221 16.87 -15.95 -18.19
C PHE A 221 16.99 -14.47 -17.78
N SER A 222 15.92 -13.86 -17.27
CA SER A 222 15.95 -12.46 -16.85
C SER A 222 16.12 -12.39 -15.33
N ASN A 223 17.24 -11.84 -14.89
CA ASN A 223 17.51 -11.50 -13.48
C ASN A 223 16.74 -10.24 -13.07
N VAL A 224 15.45 -10.19 -13.39
CA VAL A 224 14.58 -9.04 -13.15
C VAL A 224 13.39 -9.48 -12.32
N ILE A 225 13.22 -8.82 -11.19
CA ILE A 225 12.04 -8.94 -10.33
C ILE A 225 11.08 -7.80 -10.67
N ASN A 226 9.83 -8.16 -10.97
CA ASN A 226 8.74 -7.21 -11.14
C ASN A 226 8.00 -7.06 -9.80
N LEU A 227 7.82 -5.81 -9.38
CA LEU A 227 7.01 -5.42 -8.24
C LEU A 227 5.77 -4.69 -8.74
N SER A 228 4.61 -5.01 -8.18
CA SER A 228 3.39 -4.23 -8.44
C SER A 228 2.49 -4.12 -7.22
N LEU A 229 1.84 -2.97 -7.07
CA LEU A 229 0.87 -2.69 -6.01
C LEU A 229 -0.32 -1.92 -6.59
N GLU A 230 -1.51 -2.46 -6.37
CA GLU A 230 -2.77 -1.78 -6.67
C GLU A 230 -3.26 -1.04 -5.42
N ASP A 231 -3.62 0.24 -5.55
CA ASP A 231 -4.13 1.04 -4.43
C ASP A 231 -5.08 2.15 -4.91
N PRO A 232 -6.09 2.54 -4.09
CA PRO A 232 -6.95 3.67 -4.40
C PRO A 232 -6.24 5.04 -4.47
N ILE A 233 -5.03 5.14 -3.90
CA ILE A 233 -4.24 6.37 -3.87
C ILE A 233 -2.93 6.12 -4.62
N GLU A 234 -2.79 6.77 -5.78
CA GLU A 234 -1.63 6.65 -6.67
C GLU A 234 -0.31 6.91 -5.93
N SER A 235 -0.21 8.05 -5.23
CA SER A 235 1.02 8.43 -4.51
C SER A 235 1.40 7.42 -3.43
N ARG A 236 0.42 6.85 -2.71
CA ARG A 236 0.68 5.82 -1.71
C ARG A 236 1.23 4.54 -2.33
N ALA A 237 0.69 4.11 -3.47
CA ALA A 237 1.20 2.94 -4.17
C ALA A 237 2.67 3.15 -4.57
N VAL A 238 2.98 4.32 -5.13
CA VAL A 238 4.35 4.70 -5.54
C VAL A 238 5.28 4.76 -4.33
N ASP A 239 4.88 5.41 -3.24
CA ASP A 239 5.72 5.56 -2.04
C ASP A 239 6.03 4.23 -1.36
N ILE A 240 5.08 3.29 -1.33
CA ILE A 240 5.29 1.94 -0.80
C ILE A 240 6.30 1.17 -1.66
N ILE A 241 6.14 1.17 -2.99
CA ILE A 241 7.06 0.49 -3.90
C ILE A 241 8.46 1.09 -3.83
N ASN A 242 8.58 2.42 -3.82
CA ASN A 242 9.86 3.12 -3.67
C ASN A 242 10.53 2.80 -2.33
N SER A 243 9.75 2.76 -1.24
CA SER A 243 10.29 2.42 0.08
C SER A 243 10.79 0.98 0.13
N LEU A 244 10.09 0.04 -0.50
CA LEU A 244 10.52 -1.35 -0.60
C LEU A 244 11.85 -1.47 -1.37
N ILE A 245 11.98 -0.78 -2.50
CA ILE A 245 13.23 -0.72 -3.28
C ILE A 245 14.37 -0.11 -2.44
N ASN A 246 14.10 0.98 -1.73
CA ASN A 246 15.09 1.65 -0.89
C ASN A 246 15.58 0.74 0.26
N ILE A 247 14.67 0.01 0.89
CA ILE A 247 15.02 -0.97 1.92
C ILE A 247 15.88 -2.08 1.32
N ASN A 248 15.51 -2.60 0.14
CA ASN A 248 16.29 -3.64 -0.52
C ASN A 248 17.73 -3.18 -0.82
N ASN A 249 17.87 -1.99 -1.41
CA ASN A 249 19.18 -1.40 -1.68
C ASN A 249 19.99 -1.17 -0.40
N SER A 250 19.35 -0.71 0.68
CA SER A 250 20.00 -0.52 1.97
C SER A 250 20.45 -1.83 2.60
N ASN A 251 19.66 -2.89 2.48
CA ASN A 251 20.00 -4.23 2.99
C ASN A 251 21.20 -4.78 2.22
N ALA A 252 21.19 -4.72 0.88
CA ALA A 252 22.30 -5.16 0.04
C ALA A 252 23.62 -4.44 0.38
N VAL A 253 23.58 -3.12 0.63
CA VAL A 253 24.77 -2.36 1.06
C VAL A 253 25.24 -2.80 2.46
N SER A 254 24.31 -3.01 3.39
CA SER A 254 24.62 -3.45 4.75
C SER A 254 25.28 -4.83 4.76
N ASP A 255 24.79 -5.75 3.94
CA ASP A 255 25.31 -7.12 3.86
C ASP A 255 26.73 -7.14 3.29
N LYS A 256 26.97 -6.39 2.19
CA LYS A 256 28.32 -6.21 1.63
C LYS A 256 29.29 -5.62 2.64
N LYS A 257 28.84 -4.63 3.42
CA LYS A 257 29.66 -4.04 4.49
C LYS A 257 29.97 -5.06 5.59
N ALA A 258 29.00 -5.83 6.04
CA ALA A 258 29.19 -6.84 7.07
C ALA A 258 30.19 -7.94 6.64
N ILE A 259 30.15 -8.35 5.37
CA ILE A 259 31.13 -9.30 4.80
C ILE A 259 32.53 -8.68 4.77
N ALA A 260 32.66 -7.43 4.31
CA ALA A 260 33.94 -6.73 4.29
C ALA A 260 34.53 -6.60 5.70
N ASP A 261 33.74 -6.16 6.68
CA ASP A 261 34.18 -5.98 8.06
C ASP A 261 34.64 -7.31 8.70
N ARG A 262 33.91 -8.41 8.45
CA ARG A 262 34.31 -9.77 8.89
C ARG A 262 35.62 -10.22 8.24
N THR A 263 35.80 -9.93 6.96
CA THR A 263 37.01 -10.28 6.22
C THR A 263 38.21 -9.49 6.73
N THR A 264 38.07 -8.18 6.92
CA THR A 264 39.09 -7.32 7.52
C THR A 264 39.44 -7.80 8.93
N LYS A 265 38.44 -8.14 9.75
CA LYS A 265 38.67 -8.67 11.10
C LYS A 265 39.47 -9.97 11.05
N PHE A 266 39.11 -10.92 10.19
CA PHE A 266 39.84 -12.18 10.04
C PHE A 266 41.31 -11.96 9.64
N ILE A 267 41.57 -11.05 8.70
CA ILE A 267 42.94 -10.71 8.28
C ILE A 267 43.73 -10.11 9.46
N ASN A 268 43.13 -9.18 10.20
CA ASN A 268 43.78 -8.55 11.35
C ASN A 268 44.08 -9.55 12.47
N ASP A 269 43.14 -10.44 12.78
CA ASP A 269 43.31 -11.49 13.79
C ASP A 269 44.49 -12.42 13.40
N ARG A 270 44.65 -12.75 12.10
CA ARG A 270 45.79 -13.54 11.60
C ARG A 270 47.13 -12.80 11.65
N ILE A 271 47.14 -11.49 11.44
CA ILE A 271 48.38 -10.68 11.56
C ILE A 271 48.80 -10.59 13.04
N ALA A 272 47.84 -10.47 13.95
CA ALA A 272 48.10 -10.40 15.39
C ALA A 272 48.63 -11.71 15.97
N GLU A 273 48.32 -12.88 15.38
CA GLU A 273 48.90 -14.17 15.80
C GLU A 273 50.39 -14.35 15.42
N ILE A 274 50.92 -13.51 14.53
CA ILE A 274 52.30 -13.62 14.01
C ILE A 274 53.29 -12.73 14.80
N TYR A 275 52.79 -11.80 15.61
CA TYR A 275 53.58 -10.90 16.48
C TYR A 275 53.36 -11.21 17.96
#